data_AF-A0AA88MTY5-F1
#
_entry.id   AF-A0AA88MTY5-F1
#
_cell.length_a   1.000
_cell.length_b   1.000
_cell.length_c   1.000
_cell.angle_alpha   90.00
_cell.angle_beta   90.00
_cell.angle_gamma   90.00
#
_symmetry.space_group_name_H-M   'P 1'
#
loop_
_entity.id
_entity.type
_entity.pdbx_description
1 polymer ?
#
loop_
_entity_poly.entity_id
_entity_poly.type
_entity_poly.pdbx_seq_one_letter_code
_entity_poly.pdbx_strand_id
1 'polypeptide(L)'
;MARSLGTFLKGFQKLTFLPVVRTHLSQTLTCISPRSPVRTMVALPLPFFTKPRDFSLPNSSWGPEMLRLYEHYNSLTEVETLGGEKQEGPWQRLPSYNRSLKYATGGLYLSKFIQSKARLFTRNMRNPGAAFEYVIFFNKEKQRCVCIFQAGHLLEGPPGCVHGGAIATMIDTVTGTHASQLYEAVMTANLNINYRSPIPLGSTVFD
;
A
#
# COMPACT_ATOMS: atom_id res chain seq x y z
N MET A 1 -34.57 15.33 -27.98
CA MET A 1 -34.14 16.36 -27.01
C MET A 1 -33.09 15.73 -26.10
N ALA A 2 -31.82 15.58 -26.48
CA ALA A 2 -30.75 16.57 -26.73
C ALA A 2 -30.25 17.30 -25.46
N ARG A 3 -28.95 17.08 -25.17
CA ARG A 3 -28.00 17.79 -24.27
C ARG A 3 -28.02 17.32 -22.81
N SER A 4 -26.92 16.95 -22.16
CA SER A 4 -25.52 17.37 -22.29
C SER A 4 -24.56 16.22 -21.93
N LEU A 5 -23.67 15.88 -22.87
CA LEU A 5 -22.51 15.00 -22.70
C LEU A 5 -21.32 15.78 -23.27
N GLY A 6 -20.29 16.02 -22.47
CA GLY A 6 -18.99 16.43 -22.99
C GLY A 6 -18.43 17.72 -22.40
N THR A 7 -17.46 17.56 -21.48
CA THR A 7 -16.18 18.30 -21.54
C THR A 7 -15.24 17.70 -20.50
N PHE A 8 -14.33 16.79 -20.88
CA PHE A 8 -13.07 16.52 -20.15
C PHE A 8 -12.12 15.62 -20.96
N LEU A 9 -11.92 15.91 -22.25
CA LEU A 9 -10.84 15.33 -23.05
C LEU A 9 -10.38 16.37 -24.06
N LYS A 10 -9.38 17.20 -23.71
CA LYS A 10 -8.56 17.98 -24.66
C LYS A 10 -7.30 18.52 -23.96
N GLY A 11 -6.14 18.12 -24.46
CA GLY A 11 -4.79 18.55 -24.05
C GLY A 11 -4.11 17.49 -23.19
N PHE A 12 -3.07 16.77 -23.60
CA PHE A 12 -1.96 17.12 -24.48
C PHE A 12 -1.53 15.88 -25.29
N GLN A 13 -1.83 15.88 -26.59
CA GLN A 13 -1.09 15.09 -27.58
C GLN A 13 -0.27 16.08 -28.41
N LYS A 14 1.05 16.08 -28.21
CA LYS A 14 2.12 16.37 -29.19
C LYS A 14 3.37 16.84 -28.46
N LEU A 15 4.37 15.96 -28.35
CA LEU A 15 5.78 16.33 -28.31
C LEU A 15 6.50 15.36 -29.24
N THR A 16 6.65 15.82 -30.47
CA THR A 16 7.46 15.22 -31.53
C THR A 16 8.93 15.33 -31.17
N PHE A 17 9.67 14.22 -31.29
CA PHE A 17 11.13 14.17 -31.20
C PHE A 17 11.76 15.00 -32.32
N LEU A 18 12.73 15.87 -31.97
CA LEU A 18 13.65 16.48 -32.93
C LEU A 18 15.05 15.86 -32.75
N PRO A 19 15.81 15.61 -33.83
CA PRO A 19 17.10 14.95 -33.77
C PRO A 19 18.22 15.88 -33.33
N VAL A 20 19.19 15.31 -32.65
CA VAL A 20 20.47 15.92 -32.26
C VAL A 20 21.27 16.25 -33.50
N VAL A 21 21.52 17.55 -33.75
CA VAL A 21 22.51 18.01 -34.72
C VAL A 21 23.77 18.41 -33.96
N ARG A 22 24.87 17.70 -34.26
CA ARG A 22 26.22 17.93 -33.77
C ARG A 22 26.90 18.92 -34.71
N THR A 23 27.27 20.10 -34.22
CA THR A 23 28.14 21.02 -34.94
C THR A 23 29.30 21.46 -34.05
N HIS A 24 30.50 21.03 -34.44
CA HIS A 24 31.77 21.58 -33.99
C HIS A 24 31.89 23.03 -34.45
N LEU A 25 32.33 23.92 -33.55
CA LEU A 25 33.03 25.14 -33.94
C LEU A 25 34.22 25.35 -32.98
N SER A 26 35.42 25.31 -33.55
CA SER A 26 36.69 25.65 -32.89
C SER A 26 36.90 27.16 -32.83
N GLN A 27 37.76 27.58 -31.89
CA GLN A 27 38.55 28.83 -31.76
C GLN A 27 38.21 29.57 -30.45
N THR A 28 39.12 30.10 -29.63
CA THR A 28 40.59 30.21 -29.58
C THR A 28 40.93 30.61 -28.13
N LEU A 29 42.12 30.24 -27.64
CA LEU A 29 42.62 30.56 -26.30
C LEU A 29 42.86 32.07 -26.11
N THR A 30 42.34 32.63 -25.01
CA THR A 30 42.96 33.77 -24.31
C THR A 30 42.81 33.58 -22.81
N CYS A 31 43.95 33.68 -22.13
CA CYS A 31 44.14 33.47 -20.70
C CYS A 31 43.81 34.76 -19.94
N ILE A 32 42.80 34.74 -19.08
CA ILE A 32 42.67 35.67 -17.95
C ILE A 32 42.04 34.92 -16.77
N SER A 33 42.82 34.73 -15.72
CA SER A 33 42.39 34.15 -14.44
C SER A 33 41.73 35.23 -13.57
N PRO A 34 40.57 34.93 -12.96
CA PRO A 34 40.31 35.43 -11.62
C PRO A 34 39.95 34.28 -10.67
N ARG A 35 40.62 34.29 -9.51
CA ARG A 35 40.40 33.39 -8.38
C ARG A 35 38.91 33.35 -8.00
N SER A 36 38.25 32.21 -8.16
CA SER A 36 36.94 31.94 -7.57
C SER A 36 37.10 31.33 -6.18
N PRO A 37 36.28 31.71 -5.19
CA PRO A 37 36.24 31.01 -3.92
C PRO A 37 35.59 29.65 -4.16
N VAL A 38 36.25 28.58 -3.75
CA VAL A 38 35.68 27.23 -3.70
C VAL A 38 34.51 27.28 -2.72
N ARG A 39 33.29 27.44 -3.26
CA ARG A 39 32.06 27.28 -2.49
C ARG A 39 31.92 25.79 -2.24
N THR A 40 32.35 25.34 -1.07
CA THR A 40 32.07 23.99 -0.56
C THR A 40 30.57 23.77 -0.69
N MET A 41 30.18 22.93 -1.65
CA MET A 41 28.84 22.37 -1.70
C MET A 41 28.71 21.50 -0.46
N VAL A 42 28.17 22.08 0.61
CA VAL A 42 27.67 21.30 1.73
C VAL A 42 26.58 20.43 1.14
N ALA A 43 26.90 19.16 0.91
CA ALA A 43 25.92 18.15 0.58
C ALA A 43 24.91 18.17 1.72
N LEU A 44 23.73 18.74 1.46
CA LEU A 44 22.60 18.58 2.35
C LEU A 44 22.45 17.08 2.57
N PRO A 45 22.43 16.60 3.83
CA PRO A 45 22.26 15.18 4.08
C PRO A 45 21.00 14.75 3.36
N LEU A 46 21.13 13.78 2.44
CA LEU A 46 19.97 13.14 1.83
C LEU A 46 19.00 12.82 2.97
N PRO A 47 17.71 13.18 2.85
CA PRO A 47 16.76 12.93 3.92
C PRO A 47 16.82 11.43 4.22
N PHE A 48 17.18 11.08 5.45
CA PHE A 48 17.21 9.69 5.91
C PHE A 48 15.86 9.07 5.58
N PHE A 49 15.81 8.27 4.53
CA PHE A 49 14.60 7.58 4.13
C PHE A 49 14.35 6.50 5.18
N THR A 50 13.45 6.80 6.13
CA THR A 50 12.98 5.77 7.05
C THR A 50 12.27 4.69 6.24
N LYS A 51 12.65 3.43 6.44
CA LYS A 51 11.99 2.30 5.80
C LYS A 51 10.49 2.33 6.15
N PRO A 52 9.58 2.17 5.17
CA PRO A 52 8.15 2.09 5.46
C PRO A 52 7.86 0.96 6.45
N ARG A 53 7.09 1.25 7.50
CA ARG A 53 6.65 0.24 8.48
C ARG A 53 5.53 -0.61 7.90
N ASP A 54 5.74 -1.92 7.87
CA ASP A 54 4.68 -2.91 7.62
C ASP A 54 3.82 -3.06 8.88
N PHE A 55 2.52 -2.81 8.76
CA PHE A 55 1.51 -2.93 9.81
C PHE A 55 0.82 -4.30 9.81
N SER A 56 1.17 -5.19 8.89
CA SER A 56 0.69 -6.58 8.83
C SER A 56 1.62 -7.56 9.54
N LEU A 57 2.43 -7.07 10.48
CA LEU A 57 3.27 -7.87 11.38
C LEU A 57 2.70 -7.83 12.81
N PRO A 58 2.92 -8.90 13.60
CA PRO A 58 2.48 -8.95 14.99
C PRO A 58 2.99 -7.76 15.82
N ASN A 59 2.15 -7.32 16.74
CA ASN A 59 2.51 -6.33 17.74
C ASN A 59 1.83 -6.64 19.08
N SER A 60 2.19 -5.91 20.14
CA SER A 60 1.72 -6.20 21.50
C SER A 60 0.21 -6.08 21.72
N SER A 61 -0.55 -5.55 20.74
CA SER A 61 -2.00 -5.46 20.83
C SER A 61 -2.75 -6.66 20.24
N TRP A 62 -2.06 -7.55 19.52
CA TRP A 62 -2.69 -8.73 18.93
C TRP A 62 -3.04 -9.73 20.03
N GLY A 63 -4.30 -10.12 20.07
CA GLY A 63 -4.81 -11.13 20.98
C GLY A 63 -4.31 -12.53 20.61
N PRO A 64 -4.46 -13.50 21.53
CA PRO A 64 -3.95 -14.85 21.35
C PRO A 64 -4.53 -15.54 20.10
N GLU A 65 -5.80 -15.30 19.80
CA GLU A 65 -6.45 -15.89 18.62
C GLU A 65 -5.90 -15.32 17.31
N MET A 66 -5.65 -14.00 17.26
CA MET A 66 -5.05 -13.36 16.09
C MET A 66 -3.63 -13.89 15.83
N LEU A 67 -2.84 -14.02 16.90
CA LEU A 67 -1.49 -14.58 16.83
C LEU A 67 -1.50 -16.04 16.37
N ARG A 68 -2.38 -16.87 16.93
CA ARG A 68 -2.52 -18.28 16.55
C ARG A 68 -2.81 -18.45 15.06
N LEU A 69 -3.79 -17.69 14.54
CA LEU A 69 -4.12 -17.73 13.12
C LEU A 69 -2.98 -17.18 12.26
N TYR A 70 -2.31 -16.12 12.69
CA TYR A 70 -1.16 -15.56 11.98
C TYR A 70 -0.04 -16.59 11.85
N GLU A 71 0.36 -17.22 12.95
CA GLU A 71 1.42 -18.23 12.97
C GLU A 71 1.07 -19.42 12.07
N HIS A 72 -0.20 -19.86 12.09
CA HIS A 72 -0.68 -20.92 11.21
C HIS A 72 -0.52 -20.55 9.73
N TYR A 73 -0.98 -19.38 9.29
CA TYR A 73 -0.85 -19.00 7.88
C TYR A 73 0.59 -18.63 7.50
N ASN A 74 1.37 -18.09 8.43
CA ASN A 74 2.77 -17.75 8.22
C ASN A 74 3.64 -18.99 8.06
N SER A 75 3.35 -20.10 8.76
CA SER A 75 4.07 -21.36 8.52
C SER A 75 3.77 -21.96 7.14
N LEU A 76 2.63 -21.63 6.54
CA LEU A 76 2.28 -22.05 5.18
C LEU A 76 2.95 -21.20 4.07
N THR A 77 3.72 -20.17 4.42
CA THR A 77 4.45 -19.35 3.43
C THR A 77 5.86 -19.86 3.15
N GLU A 78 6.42 -20.69 4.02
CA GLU A 78 7.74 -21.31 3.86
C GLU A 78 7.61 -22.82 4.12
N VAL A 79 7.88 -23.65 3.12
CA VAL A 79 7.87 -25.11 3.27
C VAL A 79 9.31 -25.59 3.39
N GLU A 80 9.64 -26.19 4.52
CA GLU A 80 10.92 -26.88 4.71
C GLU A 80 10.88 -28.24 4.02
N THR A 81 11.75 -28.44 3.04
CA THR A 81 11.91 -29.74 2.37
C THR A 81 12.86 -30.64 3.15
N LEU A 82 12.79 -31.96 2.90
CA LEU A 82 13.61 -33.00 3.55
C LEU A 82 15.14 -32.76 3.42
N GLY A 83 15.58 -31.86 2.54
CA GLY A 83 16.98 -31.44 2.37
C GLY A 83 17.37 -30.15 3.10
N GLY A 84 16.48 -29.54 3.90
CA GLY A 84 16.75 -28.27 4.59
C GLY A 84 16.63 -27.02 3.72
N GLU A 85 16.23 -27.17 2.45
CA GLU A 85 15.97 -26.03 1.57
C GLU A 85 14.55 -25.49 1.83
N LYS A 86 14.47 -24.18 2.11
CA LYS A 86 13.22 -23.45 2.25
C LYS A 86 12.66 -23.13 0.87
N GLN A 87 11.53 -23.74 0.52
CA GLN A 87 10.79 -23.40 -0.68
C GLN A 87 9.65 -22.44 -0.34
N GLU A 88 9.27 -21.57 -1.29
CA GLU A 88 8.09 -20.73 -1.13
C GLU A 88 6.85 -21.60 -1.02
N GLY A 89 6.09 -21.40 0.05
CA GLY A 89 4.83 -22.10 0.27
C GLY A 89 3.71 -21.55 -0.61
N PRO A 90 2.55 -22.23 -0.63
CA PRO A 90 1.42 -21.85 -1.48
C PRO A 90 0.73 -20.55 -1.04
N TRP A 91 1.05 -20.05 0.16
CA TRP A 91 0.52 -18.80 0.68
C TRP A 91 1.60 -17.71 0.71
N GLN A 92 1.18 -16.49 0.44
CA GLN A 92 2.01 -15.30 0.53
C GLN A 92 1.37 -14.31 1.49
N ARG A 93 2.13 -13.85 2.49
CA ARG A 93 1.69 -12.74 3.35
C ARG A 93 1.82 -11.41 2.59
N LEU A 94 0.76 -10.63 2.56
CA LEU A 94 0.76 -9.32 1.93
C LEU A 94 1.14 -8.23 2.95
N PRO A 95 2.19 -7.42 2.69
CA PRO A 95 2.53 -6.31 3.56
C PRO A 95 1.49 -5.19 3.44
N SER A 96 1.29 -4.43 4.52
CA SER A 96 0.34 -3.32 4.55
C SER A 96 0.98 -2.08 5.16
N TYR A 97 0.97 -0.99 4.41
CA TYR A 97 1.58 0.27 4.82
C TYR A 97 0.52 1.35 5.05
N ASN A 98 0.85 2.37 5.84
CA ASN A 98 -0.06 3.51 6.08
C ASN A 98 -0.25 4.43 4.87
N ARG A 99 0.41 4.13 3.75
CA ARG A 99 0.18 4.75 2.44
C ARG A 99 0.16 3.66 1.39
N SER A 100 -0.70 3.82 0.38
CA SER A 100 -0.64 3.01 -0.83
C SER A 100 0.67 3.31 -1.55
N LEU A 101 1.70 2.52 -1.26
CA LEU A 101 2.91 2.42 -2.07
C LEU A 101 2.56 1.61 -3.31
N LYS A 102 1.71 2.16 -4.19
CA LYS A 102 1.62 1.62 -5.54
C LYS A 102 2.97 1.89 -6.17
N TYR A 103 3.81 0.85 -6.28
CA TYR A 103 4.98 0.83 -7.14
C TYR A 103 4.50 0.92 -8.59
N ALA A 104 3.96 2.07 -8.98
CA ALA A 104 3.82 2.39 -10.39
C ALA A 104 5.23 2.62 -10.90
N THR A 105 5.69 1.76 -11.81
CA THR A 105 6.86 1.97 -12.67
C THR A 105 6.75 3.38 -13.27
N GLY A 106 7.44 4.36 -12.69
CA GLY A 106 7.41 5.77 -13.10
C GLY A 106 6.65 6.76 -12.19
N GLY A 107 5.97 6.31 -11.14
CA GLY A 107 5.17 7.15 -10.21
C GLY A 107 5.89 7.59 -8.92
N LEU A 108 7.19 7.33 -8.84
CA LEU A 108 8.03 7.70 -7.71
C LEU A 108 8.30 9.21 -7.80
N TYR A 109 7.37 10.06 -7.32
CA TYR A 109 7.64 11.35 -6.67
C TYR A 109 6.38 12.19 -6.42
N LEU A 110 5.31 12.08 -7.24
CA LEU A 110 4.19 13.04 -7.17
C LEU A 110 3.28 12.88 -5.93
N SER A 111 3.03 11.65 -5.46
CA SER A 111 2.05 11.41 -4.38
C SER A 111 2.46 11.99 -3.02
N LYS A 112 3.77 12.07 -2.74
CA LYS A 112 4.29 12.68 -1.50
C LYS A 112 4.11 14.20 -1.47
N PHE A 113 4.20 14.86 -2.63
CA PHE A 113 4.01 16.30 -2.76
C PHE A 113 2.53 16.69 -2.82
N ILE A 114 1.68 15.87 -3.43
CA ILE A 114 0.26 16.20 -3.64
C ILE A 114 -0.56 16.08 -2.34
N GLN A 115 -0.32 15.06 -1.50
CA GLN A 115 -1.05 14.86 -0.24
C GLN A 115 -0.18 14.26 0.88
N SER A 116 0.73 15.07 1.45
CA SER A 116 1.63 14.65 2.53
C SER A 116 0.90 14.11 3.78
N LYS A 117 -0.33 14.56 4.03
CA LYS A 117 -1.16 14.16 5.17
C LYS A 117 -2.01 12.90 4.93
N ALA A 118 -2.23 12.47 3.69
CA ALA A 118 -3.09 11.33 3.38
C ALA A 118 -2.54 10.01 3.94
N ARG A 119 -3.43 9.15 4.44
CA ARG A 119 -3.13 7.82 4.96
C ARG A 119 -4.18 6.84 4.45
N LEU A 120 -3.79 5.57 4.29
CA LEU A 120 -4.73 4.48 4.04
C LEU A 120 -5.73 4.42 5.20
N PHE A 121 -7.03 4.36 4.89
CA PHE A 121 -8.09 4.47 5.90
C PHE A 121 -7.97 3.42 7.01
N THR A 122 -7.69 2.17 6.66
CA THR A 122 -7.48 1.06 7.61
C THR A 122 -6.15 1.13 8.38
N ARG A 123 -5.25 2.07 8.05
CA ARG A 123 -3.92 2.22 8.66
C ARG A 123 -3.63 3.66 9.09
N ASN A 124 -4.68 4.46 9.35
CA ASN A 124 -4.55 5.86 9.75
C ASN A 124 -4.42 6.05 11.28
N MET A 125 -4.74 5.03 12.07
CA MET A 125 -4.66 5.07 13.53
C MET A 125 -3.25 4.79 14.03
N ARG A 126 -2.78 5.61 14.97
CA ARG A 126 -1.40 5.52 15.50
C ARG A 126 -1.27 4.55 16.66
N ASN A 127 -2.32 4.43 17.47
CA ASN A 127 -2.34 3.62 18.66
C ASN A 127 -2.61 2.16 18.25
N PRO A 128 -1.64 1.23 18.45
CA PRO A 128 -1.86 -0.18 18.14
C PRO A 128 -3.07 -0.75 18.89
N GLY A 129 -3.84 -1.59 18.23
CA GLY A 129 -5.04 -2.23 18.80
C GLY A 129 -6.26 -1.32 18.95
N ALA A 130 -6.13 -0.03 18.64
CA ALA A 130 -7.23 0.91 18.81
C ALA A 130 -8.29 0.79 17.70
N ALA A 131 -7.89 0.38 16.49
CA ALA A 131 -8.79 0.26 15.34
C ALA A 131 -8.54 -1.02 14.53
N PHE A 132 -8.09 -0.92 13.27
CA PHE A 132 -7.95 -2.07 12.39
C PHE A 132 -6.59 -2.76 12.54
N GLU A 133 -6.55 -3.85 13.30
CA GLU A 133 -5.42 -4.77 13.31
C GLU A 133 -5.71 -5.91 12.34
N TYR A 134 -4.92 -6.06 11.27
CA TYR A 134 -5.18 -7.12 10.30
C TYR A 134 -3.94 -7.55 9.50
N VAL A 135 -4.04 -8.73 8.89
CA VAL A 135 -3.08 -9.28 7.94
C VAL A 135 -3.86 -10.02 6.85
N ILE A 136 -3.39 -9.93 5.60
CA ILE A 136 -3.97 -10.64 4.46
C ILE A 136 -2.93 -11.63 3.96
N PHE A 137 -3.35 -12.88 3.76
CA PHE A 137 -2.61 -13.91 3.05
C PHE A 137 -3.28 -14.16 1.72
N PHE A 138 -2.47 -14.38 0.68
CA PHE A 138 -2.94 -14.67 -0.66
C PHE A 138 -2.38 -16.00 -1.15
N ASN A 139 -3.26 -16.84 -1.70
CA ASN A 139 -2.88 -18.05 -2.40
C ASN A 139 -3.12 -17.84 -3.90
N LYS A 140 -2.02 -17.80 -4.66
CA LYS A 140 -2.08 -17.50 -6.11
C LYS A 140 -2.76 -18.61 -6.90
N GLU A 141 -2.45 -19.87 -6.59
CA GLU A 141 -2.99 -21.03 -7.30
C GLU A 141 -4.51 -21.17 -7.10
N LYS A 142 -4.96 -20.99 -5.86
CA LYS A 142 -6.38 -21.06 -5.47
C LYS A 142 -7.12 -19.75 -5.72
N GLN A 143 -6.42 -18.70 -6.16
CA GLN A 143 -6.93 -17.33 -6.26
C GLN A 143 -7.75 -16.94 -5.03
N ARG A 144 -7.19 -17.14 -3.83
CA ARG A 144 -7.90 -16.93 -2.56
C ARG A 144 -7.15 -15.94 -1.68
N CYS A 145 -7.86 -14.95 -1.17
CA CYS A 145 -7.40 -14.15 -0.04
C CYS A 145 -7.99 -14.71 1.25
N VAL A 146 -7.21 -14.63 2.31
CA VAL A 146 -7.64 -14.86 3.67
C VAL A 146 -7.24 -13.64 4.50
N CYS A 147 -8.16 -13.14 5.32
CA CYS A 147 -7.92 -12.00 6.21
C CYS A 147 -8.11 -12.40 7.66
N ILE A 148 -7.11 -12.11 8.48
CA ILE A 148 -7.22 -12.19 9.93
C ILE A 148 -7.37 -10.76 10.42
N PHE A 149 -8.50 -10.45 11.05
CA PHE A 149 -8.85 -9.10 11.50
C PHE A 149 -9.25 -9.12 12.97
N GLN A 150 -8.62 -8.27 13.78
CA GLN A 150 -9.02 -8.00 15.15
C GLN A 150 -9.54 -6.56 15.27
N ALA A 151 -10.76 -6.42 15.75
CA ALA A 151 -11.44 -5.13 15.81
C ALA A 151 -11.12 -4.39 17.11
N GLY A 152 -10.41 -3.27 17.02
CA GLY A 152 -10.11 -2.41 18.16
C GLY A 152 -11.32 -1.63 18.70
N HIS A 153 -11.16 -1.09 19.92
CA HIS A 153 -12.23 -0.41 20.66
C HIS A 153 -12.80 0.84 19.98
N LEU A 154 -12.04 1.53 19.10
CA LEU A 154 -12.52 2.71 18.37
C LEU A 154 -13.35 2.35 17.13
N LEU A 155 -13.61 1.07 16.89
CA LEU A 155 -14.50 0.61 15.83
C LEU A 155 -15.92 0.33 16.33
N GLU A 156 -16.29 0.80 17.52
CA GLU A 156 -17.63 0.62 18.09
C GLU A 156 -18.72 1.24 17.21
N GLY A 157 -19.82 0.51 17.03
CA GLY A 157 -21.07 1.02 16.49
C GLY A 157 -22.15 0.93 17.55
N PRO A 158 -22.97 -0.14 17.59
CA PRO A 158 -23.78 -0.45 18.76
C PRO A 158 -22.89 -0.75 19.98
N PRO A 159 -23.37 -0.55 21.22
CA PRO A 159 -22.61 -0.84 22.42
C PRO A 159 -21.98 -2.25 22.41
N GLY A 160 -20.66 -2.32 22.55
CA GLY A 160 -19.87 -3.56 22.59
C GLY A 160 -19.68 -4.26 21.24
N CYS A 161 -20.22 -3.72 20.13
CA CYS A 161 -20.19 -4.34 18.82
C CYS A 161 -19.46 -3.47 17.79
N VAL A 162 -18.80 -4.11 16.84
CA VAL A 162 -18.13 -3.44 15.72
C VAL A 162 -19.16 -2.74 14.83
N HIS A 163 -18.87 -1.50 14.44
CA HIS A 163 -19.67 -0.71 13.52
C HIS A 163 -19.78 -1.40 12.16
N GLY A 164 -20.98 -1.48 11.60
CA GLY A 164 -21.23 -2.13 10.30
C GLY A 164 -20.37 -1.57 9.18
N GLY A 165 -20.13 -0.26 9.17
CA GLY A 165 -19.20 0.40 8.23
C GLY A 165 -17.73 0.00 8.40
N ALA A 166 -17.27 -0.32 9.62
CA ALA A 166 -15.91 -0.83 9.85
C ALA A 166 -15.77 -2.26 9.32
N ILE A 167 -16.81 -3.09 9.50
CA ILE A 167 -16.89 -4.43 8.90
C ILE A 167 -16.88 -4.31 7.36
N ALA A 168 -17.72 -3.45 6.78
CA ALA A 168 -17.75 -3.21 5.33
C ALA A 168 -16.40 -2.73 4.79
N THR A 169 -15.70 -1.88 5.54
CA THR A 169 -14.35 -1.41 5.20
C THR A 169 -13.36 -2.56 5.10
N MET A 170 -13.41 -3.51 6.05
CA MET A 170 -12.54 -4.68 6.00
C MET A 170 -12.89 -5.60 4.84
N ILE A 171 -14.18 -5.85 4.58
CA ILE A 171 -14.62 -6.63 3.42
C ILE A 171 -14.12 -5.98 2.12
N ASP A 172 -14.37 -4.68 1.93
CA ASP A 172 -13.90 -3.93 0.75
C ASP A 172 -12.36 -3.98 0.60
N THR A 173 -11.64 -3.85 1.72
CA THR A 173 -10.17 -3.97 1.72
C THR A 173 -9.72 -5.33 1.23
N VAL A 174 -10.35 -6.42 1.68
CA VAL A 174 -9.97 -7.79 1.32
C VAL A 174 -10.33 -8.10 -0.12
N THR A 175 -11.56 -7.79 -0.55
CA THR A 175 -12.02 -8.01 -1.92
C THR A 175 -11.27 -7.13 -2.92
N GLY A 176 -10.99 -5.88 -2.56
CA GLY A 176 -10.20 -4.96 -3.37
C GLY A 176 -8.73 -5.40 -3.48
N THR A 177 -8.16 -5.93 -2.39
CA THR A 177 -6.81 -6.52 -2.41
C THR A 177 -6.77 -7.76 -3.29
N HIS A 178 -7.75 -8.67 -3.15
CA HIS A 178 -7.89 -9.87 -3.98
C HIS A 178 -7.95 -9.52 -5.47
N ALA A 179 -8.85 -8.61 -5.86
CA ALA A 179 -8.96 -8.15 -7.24
C ALA A 179 -7.66 -7.48 -7.74
N SER A 180 -6.97 -6.73 -6.88
CA SER A 180 -5.68 -6.11 -7.22
C SER A 180 -4.52 -7.11 -7.35
N GLN A 181 -4.61 -8.31 -6.78
CA GLN A 181 -3.63 -9.38 -7.01
C GLN A 181 -3.84 -10.07 -8.36
N LEU A 182 -5.05 -10.02 -8.90
CA LEU A 182 -5.41 -10.68 -10.15
C LEU A 182 -5.39 -9.74 -11.36
N TYR A 183 -5.64 -8.45 -11.14
CA TYR A 183 -5.79 -7.44 -12.19
C TYR A 183 -5.02 -6.16 -11.84
N GLU A 184 -4.64 -5.43 -12.88
CA GLU A 184 -4.03 -4.11 -12.71
C GLU A 184 -5.11 -3.06 -12.39
N ALA A 185 -4.85 -2.22 -11.38
CA ALA A 185 -5.62 -1.02 -11.01
C ALA A 185 -7.16 -1.16 -11.08
N VAL A 186 -7.75 -1.73 -10.04
CA VAL A 186 -9.21 -1.90 -9.89
C VAL A 186 -9.85 -0.87 -8.94
N MET A 187 -11.17 -0.71 -9.06
CA MET A 187 -12.00 0.06 -8.14
C MET A 187 -13.32 -0.68 -7.86
N THR A 188 -13.84 -0.58 -6.64
CA THR A 188 -15.11 -1.21 -6.26
C THR A 188 -16.29 -0.54 -6.96
N ALA A 189 -17.01 -1.29 -7.80
CA ALA A 189 -18.23 -0.82 -8.47
C ALA A 189 -19.50 -1.14 -7.67
N ASN A 190 -19.53 -2.30 -7.01
CA ASN A 190 -20.63 -2.74 -6.16
C ASN A 190 -20.08 -3.49 -4.94
N LEU A 191 -20.67 -3.23 -3.78
CA LEU A 191 -20.42 -3.96 -2.54
C LEU A 191 -21.77 -4.24 -1.89
N ASN A 192 -22.14 -5.52 -1.82
CA ASN A 192 -23.40 -5.98 -1.24
C ASN A 192 -23.11 -6.90 -0.05
N ILE A 193 -23.54 -6.51 1.14
CA ILE A 193 -23.19 -7.18 2.40
C ILE A 193 -24.46 -7.53 3.16
N ASN A 194 -24.56 -8.80 3.56
CA ASN A 194 -25.60 -9.29 4.46
C ASN A 194 -25.01 -9.51 5.86
N TYR A 195 -25.33 -8.64 6.82
CA TYR A 195 -24.88 -8.78 8.21
C TYR A 195 -25.73 -9.83 8.94
N ARG A 196 -25.12 -10.96 9.30
CA ARG A 196 -25.83 -12.11 9.89
C ARG A 196 -25.75 -12.19 11.41
N SER A 197 -24.68 -11.67 12.00
CA SER A 197 -24.45 -11.69 13.44
C SER A 197 -23.59 -10.48 13.84
N PRO A 198 -23.79 -9.92 15.05
CA PRO A 198 -22.91 -8.88 15.57
C PRO A 198 -21.51 -9.45 15.81
N ILE A 199 -20.49 -8.60 15.63
CA ILE A 199 -19.09 -8.91 15.93
C ILE A 199 -18.74 -8.17 17.21
N PRO A 200 -18.36 -8.85 18.31
CA PRO A 200 -17.93 -8.19 19.54
C PRO A 200 -16.62 -7.40 19.35
N LEU A 201 -16.48 -6.26 20.01
CA LEU A 201 -15.21 -5.53 20.06
C LEU A 201 -14.09 -6.39 20.67
N GLY A 202 -12.87 -6.20 20.19
CA GLY A 202 -11.69 -6.96 20.62
C GLY A 202 -11.64 -8.41 20.11
N SER A 203 -12.70 -8.90 19.46
CA SER A 203 -12.71 -10.24 18.88
C SER A 203 -11.89 -10.31 17.59
N THR A 204 -11.38 -11.50 17.30
CA THR A 204 -10.72 -11.83 16.04
C THR A 204 -11.73 -12.51 15.11
N VAL A 205 -11.79 -12.02 13.88
CA VAL A 205 -12.60 -12.56 12.80
C VAL A 205 -11.68 -13.05 11.70
N PHE A 206 -12.10 -14.14 11.07
CA PHE A 206 -11.37 -14.88 10.07
C PHE A 206 -12.29 -15.17 8.89
N ASP A 207 -11.84 -14.87 7.67
CA ASP A 207 -12.52 -15.17 6.40
C ASP A 207 -11.49 -15.58 5.33
#